data_AF-G5SRC4-F1
#
_entry.id   AF-G5SRC4-F1
#
_cell.length_a   1.000
_cell.length_b   1.000
_cell.length_c   1.000
_cell.angle_alpha   90.00
_cell.angle_beta   90.00
_cell.angle_gamma   90.00
#
_symmetry.space_group_name_H-M   'P 1'
#
loop_
_entity.id
_entity.type
_entity.pdbx_description
1 polymer ?
#
loop_
_entity_poly.entity_id
_entity_poly.type
_entity_poly.pdbx_seq_one_letter_code
_entity_poly.pdbx_strand_id
1 'polypeptide(L)'
;MRNKLIDELEKMIELLHQTGWHKQAVWYENKLKLIKEGEEDCESFYQNLHEIDASLSGIGSFSDLPMKQKFVSLQWNLSERIHQLILENIGNNHLNC
;
A
#
# COMPACT_ATOMS: atom_id res chain seq x y z
N MET A 1 12.75 -5.46 -3.66
CA MET A 1 11.33 -5.74 -3.32
C MET A 1 10.60 -4.44 -3.02
N ARG A 2 11.14 -3.62 -2.12
CA ARG A 2 10.70 -2.26 -1.84
C ARG A 2 10.39 -1.38 -3.06
N ASN A 3 11.25 -1.34 -4.08
CA ASN A 3 10.97 -0.53 -5.28
C ASN A 3 9.67 -0.93 -5.99
N LYS A 4 9.39 -2.24 -6.10
CA LYS A 4 8.12 -2.71 -6.69
C LYS A 4 6.93 -2.34 -5.82
N LEU A 5 7.07 -2.42 -4.50
CA LEU A 5 6.04 -1.98 -3.56
C LEU A 5 5.76 -0.48 -3.71
N ILE A 6 6.82 0.34 -3.79
CA ILE A 6 6.72 1.78 -4.05
C ILE A 6 5.96 2.05 -5.36
N ASP A 7 6.32 1.39 -6.45
CA ASP A 7 5.67 1.59 -7.75
C ASP A 7 4.17 1.26 -7.72
N GLU A 8 3.77 0.18 -7.04
CA GLU A 8 2.35 -0.18 -6.91
C GLU A 8 1.58 0.74 -5.95
N LEU A 9 2.23 1.22 -4.88
CA LEU A 9 1.66 2.24 -3.99
C LEU A 9 1.43 3.57 -4.74
N GLU A 10 2.35 3.99 -5.61
CA GLU A 10 2.18 5.19 -6.43
C GLU A 10 0.99 5.08 -7.38
N LYS A 11 0.79 3.92 -8.04
CA LYS A 11 -0.39 3.67 -8.89
C LYS A 11 -1.69 3.71 -8.09
N MET A 12 -1.68 3.18 -6.87
CA MET A 12 -2.84 3.23 -5.97
C MET A 12 -3.17 4.67 -5.56
N ILE A 13 -2.16 5.46 -5.18
CA ILE A 13 -2.30 6.88 -4.86
C ILE A 13 -2.88 7.64 -6.07
N GLU A 14 -2.34 7.41 -7.26
CA GLU A 14 -2.84 8.02 -8.49
C GLU A 14 -4.33 7.68 -8.71
N LEU A 15 -4.70 6.41 -8.56
CA LEU A 15 -6.10 5.98 -8.68
C LEU A 15 -7.00 6.70 -7.67
N LEU A 16 -6.56 6.84 -6.41
CA LEU A 16 -7.29 7.56 -5.37
C LEU A 16 -7.50 9.03 -5.73
N HIS A 17 -6.50 9.71 -6.30
CA HIS A 17 -6.67 11.07 -6.81
C HIS A 17 -7.66 11.13 -7.97
N GLN A 18 -7.55 10.22 -8.95
CA GLN A 18 -8.43 10.18 -10.12
C GLN A 18 -9.90 9.91 -9.76
N THR A 19 -10.14 9.25 -8.62
CA THR A 19 -11.47 8.84 -8.17
C THR A 19 -12.04 9.72 -7.07
N GLY A 20 -11.30 10.74 -6.62
CA GLY A 20 -11.76 11.76 -5.66
C GLY A 20 -11.55 11.40 -4.18
N TRP A 21 -10.82 10.32 -3.89
CA TRP A 21 -10.49 9.87 -2.54
C TRP A 21 -9.24 10.57 -1.99
N HIS A 22 -9.24 11.90 -2.02
CA HIS A 22 -8.05 12.70 -1.70
C HIS A 22 -7.52 12.51 -0.27
N LYS A 23 -8.41 12.29 0.71
CA LYS A 23 -7.97 12.05 2.11
C LYS A 23 -7.18 10.75 2.24
N GLN A 24 -7.65 9.69 1.61
CA GLN A 24 -6.96 8.41 1.56
C GLN A 24 -5.66 8.52 0.76
N ALA A 25 -5.68 9.23 -0.38
CA ALA A 25 -4.48 9.48 -1.18
C ALA A 25 -3.37 10.12 -0.34
N VAL A 26 -3.69 11.22 0.37
CA VAL A 26 -2.73 11.91 1.26
C VAL A 26 -2.20 11.01 2.37
N TRP A 27 -3.04 10.15 2.95
CA TRP A 27 -2.58 9.18 3.95
C TRP A 27 -1.55 8.22 3.36
N TYR A 28 -1.83 7.66 2.18
CA TYR A 28 -0.91 6.76 1.48
C TYR A 28 0.35 7.48 0.98
N GLU A 29 0.30 8.74 0.58
CA GLU A 29 1.48 9.55 0.23
C GLU A 29 2.42 9.71 1.44
N ASN A 30 1.86 10.00 2.61
CA ASN A 30 2.64 10.09 3.85
C ASN A 30 3.29 8.75 4.20
N LYS A 31 2.53 7.64 4.08
CA LYS A 31 3.07 6.29 4.28
C LYS A 31 4.16 5.93 3.28
N LEU A 32 3.97 6.27 2.01
CA LEU A 32 4.94 6.07 0.95
C LEU A 32 6.24 6.82 1.23
N LYS A 33 6.15 8.07 1.72
CA LYS A 33 7.33 8.85 2.12
C LYS A 33 8.11 8.15 3.23
N LEU A 34 7.42 7.69 4.29
CA LEU A 34 8.04 6.94 5.38
C LEU A 34 8.70 5.65 4.88
N ILE A 35 8.05 4.94 3.95
CA ILE A 35 8.62 3.75 3.31
C ILE A 35 9.84 4.08 2.46
N LYS A 36 9.90 5.24 1.80
CA LYS A 36 11.06 5.67 0.97
C LYS A 36 12.24 6.17 1.79
N GLU A 37 11.99 6.77 2.94
CA GLU A 37 13.02 7.33 3.82
C GLU A 37 13.50 6.34 4.89
N GLY A 38 12.67 5.36 5.25
CA GLY A 38 12.99 4.37 6.28
C GLY A 38 14.15 3.45 5.91
N GLU A 39 14.95 3.09 6.90
CA GLU A 39 15.92 2.02 6.75
C GLU A 39 15.19 0.66 6.70
N GLU A 40 15.49 -0.12 5.67
CA GLU A 40 15.11 -1.54 5.62
C GLU A 40 15.77 -2.20 6.85
N ASP A 41 14.99 -2.92 7.67
CA ASP A 41 15.37 -3.51 8.98
C ASP A 41 15.12 -2.67 10.24
N CYS A 42 14.49 -1.50 10.12
CA CYS A 42 13.95 -0.79 11.28
C CYS A 42 12.54 -1.26 11.62
N GLU A 43 12.22 -1.43 12.92
CA GLU A 43 10.87 -1.74 13.41
C GLU A 43 9.81 -0.77 12.86
N SER A 44 10.17 0.52 12.76
CA SER A 44 9.29 1.55 12.20
C SER A 44 8.94 1.31 10.72
N PHE A 45 9.83 0.71 9.93
CA PHE A 45 9.55 0.34 8.54
C PHE A 45 8.50 -0.76 8.48
N TYR A 46 8.66 -1.83 9.24
CA TYR A 46 7.69 -2.93 9.29
C TYR A 46 6.33 -2.49 9.83
N GLN A 47 6.32 -1.63 10.85
CA GLN A 47 5.07 -1.06 11.37
C GLN A 47 4.31 -0.28 10.28
N ASN A 48 5.01 0.49 9.45
CA ASN A 48 4.38 1.17 8.32
C ASN A 48 3.84 0.19 7.26
N LEU A 49 4.54 -0.92 7.00
CA LEU A 49 4.04 -1.97 6.10
C LEU A 49 2.76 -2.62 6.65
N HIS A 50 2.72 -2.95 7.94
CA HIS A 50 1.53 -3.53 8.58
C HIS A 50 0.33 -2.59 8.57
N GLU A 51 0.54 -1.30 8.80
CA GLU A 51 -0.55 -0.31 8.73
C GLU A 51 -1.11 -0.17 7.32
N ILE A 52 -0.25 -0.20 6.30
CA ILE A 52 -0.72 -0.24 4.91
C ILE A 52 -1.51 -1.52 4.67
N ASP A 53 -0.99 -2.68 5.06
CA ASP A 53 -1.66 -3.97 4.86
C ASP A 53 -3.07 -4.00 5.46
N ALA A 54 -3.20 -3.54 6.72
CA ALA A 54 -4.48 -3.43 7.41
C ALA A 54 -5.46 -2.47 6.72
N SER A 55 -4.95 -1.49 5.96
CA SER A 55 -5.77 -0.53 5.22
C SER A 55 -6.20 -1.01 3.82
N LEU A 56 -5.70 -2.15 3.35
CA LEU A 56 -6.05 -2.71 2.03
C LEU A 56 -7.39 -3.44 2.02
N SER A 57 -7.76 -4.09 3.14
CA SER A 57 -8.96 -4.95 3.23
C SER A 57 -9.80 -4.69 4.49
N GLY A 58 -11.10 -5.00 4.43
CA GLY A 58 -12.08 -4.74 5.49
C GLY A 58 -12.98 -3.54 5.22
N ILE A 59 -13.91 -3.26 6.14
CA ILE A 59 -14.88 -2.17 5.99
C ILE A 59 -14.17 -0.82 5.99
N GLY A 60 -14.42 -0.01 4.96
CA GLY A 60 -13.79 1.31 4.80
C GLY A 60 -12.33 1.27 4.36
N SER A 61 -11.82 0.08 4.00
CA SER A 61 -10.48 -0.11 3.44
C SER A 61 -10.40 0.32 1.97
N PHE A 62 -9.18 0.33 1.41
CA PHE A 62 -8.98 0.63 -0.01
C PHE A 62 -9.82 -0.24 -0.94
N SER A 63 -9.94 -1.56 -0.69
CA SER A 63 -10.73 -2.46 -1.54
C SER A 63 -12.25 -2.27 -1.43
N ASP A 64 -12.73 -1.63 -0.36
CA ASP A 64 -14.15 -1.38 -0.10
C ASP A 64 -14.59 0.03 -0.54
N LEU A 65 -13.65 0.89 -0.97
CA LEU A 65 -13.98 2.23 -1.43
C LEU A 65 -14.90 2.18 -2.67
N PRO A 66 -16.00 2.96 -2.70
CA PRO A 66 -16.82 3.05 -3.89
C PRO A 66 -16.03 3.64 -5.06
N MET A 67 -15.88 2.85 -6.13
CA MET A 67 -15.21 3.21 -7.37
C MET A 67 -16.16 3.19 -8.56
N LYS A 68 -15.85 3.97 -9.60
CA LYS A 68 -16.51 3.81 -10.90
C LYS A 68 -16.23 2.39 -11.42
N GLN A 69 -17.21 1.73 -12.03
CA GLN A 69 -17.11 0.34 -12.49
C GLN A 69 -15.81 0.02 -13.26
N LYS A 70 -15.34 0.94 -14.12
CA LYS A 70 -14.12 0.78 -14.90
C LYS A 70 -12.82 0.65 -14.08
N PHE A 71 -12.84 1.03 -12.81
CA PHE A 71 -11.69 1.01 -11.92
C PHE A 71 -11.74 -0.11 -10.88
N VAL A 72 -12.87 -0.80 -10.73
CA VAL A 72 -13.06 -1.85 -9.70
C VAL A 72 -12.02 -2.96 -9.86
N SER A 73 -11.81 -3.47 -11.09
CA SER A 73 -10.78 -4.49 -11.33
C SER A 73 -9.36 -3.99 -11.04
N LEU A 74 -9.06 -2.72 -11.33
CA LEU A 74 -7.76 -2.13 -11.02
C LEU A 74 -7.55 -1.99 -9.51
N GLN A 75 -8.57 -1.52 -8.78
CA GLN A 75 -8.57 -1.40 -7.33
C GLN A 75 -8.30 -2.75 -6.66
N TRP A 76 -9.02 -3.81 -7.04
CA TRP A 76 -8.78 -5.16 -6.52
C TRP A 76 -7.37 -5.67 -6.84
N ASN A 77 -6.93 -5.55 -8.10
CA ASN A 77 -5.59 -5.99 -8.50
C ASN A 77 -4.47 -5.26 -7.75
N LEU A 78 -4.61 -3.95 -7.54
CA LEU A 78 -3.64 -3.17 -6.76
C LEU A 78 -3.62 -3.61 -5.30
N SER A 79 -4.80 -3.80 -4.70
CA SER A 79 -4.92 -4.29 -3.31
C SER A 79 -4.20 -5.62 -3.12
N GLU A 80 -4.47 -6.61 -3.98
CA GLU A 80 -3.81 -7.93 -3.90
C GLU A 80 -2.30 -7.86 -4.13
N ARG A 81 -1.86 -7.08 -5.13
CA ARG A 81 -0.43 -6.95 -5.45
C ARG A 81 0.35 -6.29 -4.32
N ILE A 82 -0.19 -5.23 -3.74
CA ILE A 82 0.45 -4.52 -2.63
C ILE A 82 0.51 -5.44 -1.40
N HIS A 83 -0.59 -6.16 -1.09
CA HIS A 83 -0.60 -7.15 0.00
C HIS A 83 0.50 -8.20 -0.15
N GLN A 84 0.61 -8.82 -1.34
CA GLN A 84 1.65 -9.82 -1.60
C GLN A 84 3.06 -9.23 -1.46
N LEU A 85 3.30 -8.04 -2.03
CA LEU A 85 4.60 -7.37 -1.92
C LEU A 85 4.94 -7.04 -0.45
N ILE A 86 3.97 -6.67 0.38
CA ILE A 86 4.19 -6.44 1.81
C ILE A 86 4.61 -7.74 2.50
N LEU A 87 3.88 -8.84 2.29
CA LEU A 87 4.23 -10.14 2.86
C LEU A 87 5.64 -10.58 2.46
N GLU A 88 6.02 -10.37 1.21
CA GLU A 88 7.36 -10.71 0.75
C GLU A 88 8.45 -9.80 1.35
N ASN A 89 8.20 -8.51 1.57
CA ASN A 89 9.17 -7.62 2.23
C ASN A 89 9.34 -7.99 3.71
N ILE A 90 8.26 -8.38 4.40
CA ILE A 90 8.32 -8.83 5.81
C ILE A 90 9.00 -10.21 5.90
N GLY A 91 8.59 -11.16 5.07
CA GLY A 91 9.07 -12.54 5.10
C GLY A 91 10.55 -12.68 4.71
N ASN A 92 11.05 -11.88 3.76
CA ASN A 92 12.46 -11.94 3.34
C ASN A 92 13.43 -11.43 4.42
N ASN A 93 12.99 -10.49 5.27
CA ASN A 93 13.86 -9.94 6.31
C ASN A 93 13.81 -10.71 7.64
N HIS A 94 12.75 -11.48 7.89
CA HIS A 94 12.71 -12.44 9.00
C HIS A 94 13.75 -13.56 8.89
N LEU A 95 14.32 -13.78 7.69
CA LEU A 95 15.43 -14.73 7.46
C LEU A 95 16.82 -14.12 7.68
N ASN A 96 16.91 -12.79 7.88
CA ASN A 96 18.16 -12.05 8.10
C ASN A 96 18.33 -11.56 9.55
N CYS A 97 17.39 -11.86 10.45
CA CYS A 97 17.53 -11.67 11.91
C CYS A 97 17.95 -12.97 12.60
#